data_AF-A7S577-F1
#
_entry.id   AF-A7S577-F1
#
_cell.length_a   1.000
_cell.length_b   1.000
_cell.length_c   1.000
_cell.angle_alpha   90.00
_cell.angle_beta   90.00
_cell.angle_gamma   90.00
#
_symmetry.space_group_name_H-M   'P 1'
#
loop_
_entity.id
_entity.type
_entity.pdbx_description
1 polymer ?
#
loop_
_entity_poly.entity_id
_entity_poly.type
_entity_poly.pdbx_seq_one_letter_code
_entity_poly.pdbx_strand_id
1 'polypeptide(L)'
;MSEVNISLFTADGLRQDLEKSDRDLTTLGVVFTSASVKAGYWIAYKTKEYNPKAGDSVQKNIQILEPGDELDLNFNPGSIYSVPTTRQTAVVFEHAYYGGSRKAFDDYGCPDVTALFPPGDIGGASSLIINQTKKWELFTETQYKGLVKTEEPGWYATPEEMKFPNDRLKSIRPR
;
A
#
# COMPACT_ATOMS: atom_id res chain seq x y z
N MET A 1 21.55 14.63 -4.00
CA MET A 1 21.19 14.07 -5.31
C MET A 1 19.89 13.33 -5.11
N SER A 2 18.87 13.63 -5.90
CA SER A 2 17.62 12.89 -5.84
C SER A 2 17.77 11.59 -6.63
N GLU A 3 17.37 10.47 -6.03
CA GLU A 3 17.62 9.14 -6.58
C GLU A 3 16.34 8.66 -7.27
N VAL A 4 16.43 8.37 -8.57
CA VAL A 4 15.32 7.80 -9.33
C VAL A 4 15.05 6.41 -8.77
N ASN A 5 13.81 6.18 -8.34
CA ASN A 5 13.41 4.93 -7.70
C ASN A 5 12.64 4.02 -8.65
N ILE A 6 11.94 4.60 -9.64
CA ILE A 6 11.21 3.89 -10.69
C ILE A 6 11.20 4.68 -12.00
N SER A 7 11.20 3.97 -13.11
CA SER A 7 11.02 4.49 -14.47
C SER A 7 9.77 3.86 -15.09
N LEU A 8 8.89 4.67 -15.67
CA LEU A 8 7.73 4.24 -16.45
C LEU A 8 7.98 4.50 -17.93
N PHE A 9 7.51 3.61 -18.79
CA PHE A 9 7.73 3.69 -20.23
C PHE A 9 6.43 3.59 -21.00
N THR A 10 6.35 4.32 -22.10
CA THR A 10 5.27 4.23 -23.09
C THR A 10 5.71 3.32 -24.25
N ALA A 11 4.75 2.87 -25.06
CA ALA A 11 5.04 2.01 -26.21
C ALA A 11 5.95 2.66 -27.27
N ASP A 12 5.95 3.99 -27.36
CA ASP A 12 6.81 4.78 -28.26
C ASP A 12 8.19 5.11 -27.65
N GLY A 13 8.48 4.59 -26.45
CA GLY A 13 9.79 4.71 -25.80
C GLY A 13 10.00 5.98 -24.99
N LEU A 14 8.94 6.77 -24.76
CA LEU A 14 9.01 7.87 -23.79
C LEU A 14 9.21 7.29 -22.39
N ARG A 15 10.16 7.87 -21.65
CA ARG A 15 10.52 7.46 -20.29
C ARG A 15 10.17 8.57 -19.31
N GLN A 16 9.44 8.21 -18.25
CA GLN A 16 9.15 9.07 -17.11
C GLN A 16 9.81 8.51 -15.85
N ASP A 17 10.71 9.27 -15.24
CA ASP A 17 11.34 8.89 -13.98
C ASP A 17 10.56 9.48 -12.79
N LEU A 18 10.36 8.67 -11.75
CA LEU A 18 9.72 9.08 -10.51
C LEU A 18 10.60 8.76 -9.31
N GLU A 19 10.63 9.70 -8.37
CA GLU A 19 11.39 9.59 -7.12
C GLU A 19 10.49 9.25 -5.93
N LYS A 20 9.19 9.58 -6.05
CA LYS A 20 8.17 9.41 -5.01
C LYS A 20 6.83 9.04 -5.64
N SER A 21 5.88 8.71 -4.78
CA SER A 21 4.50 8.45 -5.16
C SER A 21 3.89 9.57 -5.99
N ASP A 22 3.05 9.22 -6.96
CA ASP A 22 2.23 10.15 -7.72
C ASP A 22 0.76 9.71 -7.63
N ARG A 23 -0.12 10.65 -7.29
CA ARG A 23 -1.54 10.42 -7.12
C ARG A 23 -2.32 10.52 -8.43
N ASP A 24 -1.76 11.13 -9.47
CA ASP A 24 -2.45 11.35 -10.73
C ASP A 24 -1.49 11.40 -11.93
N LEU A 25 -1.14 10.22 -12.43
CA LEU A 25 -0.31 10.05 -13.62
C LEU A 25 -1.06 10.43 -14.91
N THR A 26 -2.39 10.57 -14.86
CA THR A 26 -3.19 10.89 -16.05
C THR A 26 -2.96 12.32 -16.55
N THR A 27 -2.45 13.19 -15.66
CA THR A 27 -2.04 14.57 -15.98
C THR A 27 -0.96 14.66 -17.07
N LEU A 28 -0.20 13.58 -17.27
CA LEU A 28 0.85 13.51 -18.29
C LEU A 28 0.30 13.24 -19.70
N GLY A 29 -0.98 12.84 -19.83
CA GLY A 29 -1.62 12.62 -21.12
C GLY A 29 -1.03 11.47 -21.95
N VAL A 30 -0.28 10.56 -21.32
CA VAL A 30 0.36 9.42 -21.97
C VAL A 30 -0.17 8.09 -21.42
N VAL A 31 0.12 7.01 -22.15
CA VAL A 31 -0.20 5.64 -21.74
C VAL A 31 1.09 4.90 -21.44
N PHE A 32 1.28 4.54 -20.17
CA PHE A 32 2.42 3.72 -19.77
C PHE A 32 2.09 2.24 -19.98
N THR A 33 3.05 1.50 -20.54
CA THR A 33 2.93 0.08 -20.89
C THR A 33 3.89 -0.80 -20.10
N SER A 34 5.00 -0.26 -19.61
CA SER A 34 5.98 -1.00 -18.83
C SER A 34 6.63 -0.12 -17.76
N ALA A 35 7.30 -0.76 -16.80
CA ALA A 35 8.02 -0.10 -15.72
C ALA A 35 9.31 -0.84 -15.37
N SER A 36 10.33 -0.12 -14.91
CA SER A 36 11.54 -0.69 -14.29
C SER A 36 11.77 -0.04 -12.93
N VAL A 37 11.89 -0.86 -11.89
CA VAL A 37 12.04 -0.40 -10.51
C VAL A 37 13.50 -0.51 -10.11
N LYS A 38 14.10 0.62 -9.74
CA LYS A 38 15.49 0.68 -9.28
C LYS A 38 15.61 0.40 -7.79
N ALA A 39 14.68 0.92 -6.99
CA ALA A 39 14.74 0.82 -5.54
C ALA A 39 13.35 0.83 -4.89
N GLY A 40 13.24 0.03 -3.81
CA GLY A 40 12.02 -0.11 -3.02
C GLY A 40 10.91 -0.86 -3.75
N TYR A 41 9.81 -1.10 -3.04
CA TYR A 41 8.61 -1.67 -3.64
C TYR A 41 7.63 -0.57 -4.03
N TRP A 42 6.92 -0.78 -5.13
CA TRP A 42 5.92 0.15 -5.62
C TRP A 42 4.60 -0.57 -5.87
N ILE A 43 3.49 0.17 -5.81
CA ILE A 43 2.16 -0.32 -6.14
C ILE A 43 1.61 0.58 -7.23
N ALA A 44 1.38 0.03 -8.42
CA ALA A 44 0.62 0.69 -9.47
C ALA A 44 -0.88 0.47 -9.24
N TYR A 45 -1.66 1.53 -9.42
CA TYR A 45 -3.12 1.50 -9.28
C TYR A 45 -3.77 1.89 -10.59
N LYS A 46 -4.84 1.20 -10.95
CA LYS A 46 -5.57 1.46 -12.19
C LYS A 46 -6.21 2.85 -12.21
N THR A 47 -6.68 3.34 -11.07
CA THR A 47 -7.29 4.68 -10.99
C THR A 47 -6.38 5.66 -10.24
N LYS A 48 -6.66 6.96 -10.40
CA LYS A 48 -6.02 8.02 -9.63
C LYS A 48 -6.30 7.89 -8.14
N GLU A 49 -5.55 8.59 -7.31
CA GLU A 49 -5.73 8.65 -5.85
C GLU A 49 -5.73 7.25 -5.20
N TYR A 50 -4.94 6.32 -5.76
CA TYR A 50 -4.65 5.01 -5.18
C TYR A 50 -5.89 4.11 -5.00
N ASN A 51 -6.75 4.01 -6.02
CA ASN A 51 -8.02 3.27 -5.95
C ASN A 51 -8.88 3.71 -4.74
N PRO A 52 -9.37 4.96 -4.68
CA PRO A 52 -9.94 5.58 -3.49
C PRO A 52 -11.32 5.03 -3.07
N LYS A 53 -11.88 4.09 -3.83
CA LYS A 53 -13.16 3.45 -3.53
C LYS A 53 -12.95 1.98 -3.26
N ALA A 54 -13.68 1.42 -2.30
CA ALA A 54 -13.65 -0.01 -2.00
C ALA A 54 -13.89 -0.88 -3.26
N GLY A 55 -14.83 -0.49 -4.14
CA GLY A 55 -15.10 -1.22 -5.39
C GLY A 55 -13.97 -1.18 -6.43
N ASP A 56 -13.08 -0.19 -6.36
CA ASP A 56 -11.90 -0.10 -7.21
C ASP A 56 -10.71 -0.90 -6.63
N SER A 57 -10.76 -1.19 -5.33
CA SER A 57 -9.71 -1.81 -4.55
C SER A 57 -9.78 -3.34 -4.64
N VAL A 58 -9.49 -3.85 -5.84
CA VAL A 58 -9.53 -5.28 -6.19
C VAL A 58 -8.23 -5.71 -6.88
N GLN A 59 -7.88 -6.99 -6.79
CA GLN A 59 -6.61 -7.54 -7.30
C GLN A 59 -6.25 -7.07 -8.72
N LYS A 60 -7.20 -7.15 -9.66
CA LYS A 60 -6.98 -6.77 -11.08
C LYS A 60 -6.69 -5.29 -11.31
N ASN A 61 -6.92 -4.44 -10.32
CA ASN A 61 -6.74 -3.00 -10.39
C ASN A 61 -5.45 -2.53 -9.69
N ILE A 62 -4.64 -3.47 -9.21
CA ILE A 62 -3.31 -3.19 -8.68
C ILE A 62 -2.25 -4.06 -9.34
N GLN A 63 -1.01 -3.59 -9.31
CA GLN A 63 0.16 -4.40 -9.63
C GLN A 63 1.29 -4.01 -8.67
N ILE A 64 1.83 -5.01 -7.98
CA ILE A 64 3.03 -4.83 -7.16
C ILE A 64 4.22 -4.85 -8.10
N LEU A 65 5.10 -3.85 -7.96
CA LEU A 65 6.29 -3.69 -8.75
C LEU A 65 7.50 -3.85 -7.83
N GLU A 66 8.29 -4.87 -8.10
CA GLU A 66 9.50 -5.22 -7.35
C GLU A 66 10.74 -4.67 -8.05
N PRO A 67 11.83 -4.36 -7.30
CA PRO A 67 13.11 -4.00 -7.90
C PRO A 67 13.57 -5.02 -8.95
N GLY A 68 13.96 -4.55 -10.12
CA GLY A 68 14.42 -5.42 -11.19
C GLY A 68 14.35 -4.81 -12.58
N ASP A 69 14.45 -5.70 -13.56
CA ASP A 69 14.37 -5.39 -14.98
C ASP A 69 13.00 -4.83 -15.36
N GLU A 70 12.89 -4.33 -16.59
CA GLU A 70 11.64 -3.82 -17.13
C GLU A 70 10.58 -4.94 -17.18
N LEU A 71 9.36 -4.60 -16.75
CA LEU A 71 8.21 -5.49 -16.72
C LEU A 71 6.99 -4.81 -17.35
N ASP A 72 6.12 -5.60 -17.96
CA ASP A 72 4.87 -5.13 -18.55
C ASP A 72 3.84 -4.76 -17.46
N LEU A 73 3.19 -3.61 -17.65
CA LEU A 73 2.08 -3.17 -16.81
C LEU A 73 0.79 -3.83 -17.27
N ASN A 74 0.04 -4.40 -16.33
CA ASN A 74 -1.25 -5.05 -16.59
C ASN A 74 -2.36 -4.05 -17.01
N PHE A 75 -2.13 -2.76 -16.80
CA PHE A 75 -3.03 -1.66 -17.15
C PHE A 75 -2.24 -0.35 -17.22
N ASN A 76 -2.80 0.68 -17.85
CA ASN A 76 -2.29 2.04 -17.75
C ASN A 76 -2.53 2.57 -16.32
N PRO A 77 -1.50 2.86 -15.51
CA PRO A 77 -1.67 3.28 -14.13
C PRO A 77 -2.22 4.70 -14.04
N GLY A 78 -3.27 4.89 -13.23
CA GLY A 78 -3.78 6.21 -12.88
C GLY A 78 -3.01 6.86 -11.72
N SER A 79 -2.42 6.04 -10.85
CA SER A 79 -1.55 6.49 -9.76
C SER A 79 -0.54 5.41 -9.37
N ILE A 80 0.47 5.79 -8.60
CA ILE A 80 1.53 4.89 -8.17
C ILE A 80 2.04 5.26 -6.78
N TYR A 81 2.18 4.28 -5.89
CA TYR A 81 2.64 4.46 -4.52
C TYR A 81 4.02 3.85 -4.31
N SER A 82 4.93 4.63 -3.74
CA SER A 82 6.21 4.13 -3.21
C SER A 82 6.00 3.62 -1.79
N VAL A 83 6.19 2.32 -1.58
CA VAL A 83 6.03 1.70 -0.26
C VAL A 83 7.23 2.06 0.62
N PRO A 84 7.02 2.71 1.78
CA PRO A 84 8.11 3.08 2.68
C PRO A 84 8.87 1.86 3.17
N THR A 85 10.20 1.90 3.07
CA THR A 85 11.11 0.80 3.46
C THR A 85 11.98 1.11 4.68
N THR A 86 11.92 2.33 5.24
CA THR A 86 12.78 2.78 6.36
C THR A 86 11.97 3.18 7.58
N ARG A 87 12.38 2.71 8.79
CA ARG A 87 11.81 2.95 10.16
C ARG A 87 10.30 2.74 10.37
N GLN A 88 9.51 2.89 9.32
CA GLN A 88 8.12 2.55 9.17
C GLN A 88 8.08 1.08 8.80
N THR A 89 7.62 0.26 9.72
CA THR A 89 7.68 -1.20 9.57
C THR A 89 6.32 -1.81 9.30
N ALA A 90 5.23 -1.02 9.39
CA ALA A 90 3.91 -1.44 8.95
C ALA A 90 3.21 -0.31 8.18
N VAL A 91 2.51 -0.64 7.10
CA VAL A 91 1.65 0.28 6.35
C VAL A 91 0.24 -0.32 6.32
N VAL A 92 -0.71 0.40 6.91
CA VAL A 92 -2.12 0.01 6.95
C VAL A 92 -2.89 0.80 5.90
N PHE A 93 -3.83 0.13 5.23
CA PHE A 93 -4.66 0.69 4.17
C PHE A 93 -6.15 0.53 4.49
N GLU A 94 -6.92 1.51 4.06
CA GLU A 94 -8.38 1.60 4.20
C GLU A 94 -9.12 0.52 3.40
N HIS A 95 -8.60 0.10 2.25
CA HIS A 95 -9.27 -0.90 1.43
C HIS A 95 -8.40 -2.14 1.21
N ALA A 96 -9.05 -3.24 0.81
CA ALA A 96 -8.36 -4.43 0.36
C ALA A 96 -7.43 -4.09 -0.83
N TYR A 97 -6.46 -4.94 -1.12
CA TYR A 97 -5.50 -4.75 -2.21
C TYR A 97 -4.84 -3.36 -2.15
N TYR A 98 -4.49 -2.90 -0.95
CA TYR A 98 -3.71 -1.69 -0.68
C TYR A 98 -4.31 -0.38 -1.21
N GLY A 99 -5.64 -0.32 -1.38
CA GLY A 99 -6.35 0.85 -1.88
C GLY A 99 -6.74 1.85 -0.79
N GLY A 100 -7.14 3.05 -1.23
CA GLY A 100 -7.68 4.09 -0.37
C GLY A 100 -6.64 4.82 0.49
N SER A 101 -7.11 5.39 1.59
CA SER A 101 -6.26 6.08 2.57
C SER A 101 -5.30 5.10 3.22
N ARG A 102 -4.13 5.61 3.67
CA ARG A 102 -3.10 4.77 4.27
C ARG A 102 -2.29 5.50 5.31
N LYS A 103 -1.74 4.72 6.25
CA LYS A 103 -0.82 5.22 7.28
C LYS A 103 0.31 4.24 7.49
N ALA A 104 1.52 4.77 7.47
CA ALA A 104 2.71 4.05 7.87
C ALA A 104 2.98 4.26 9.37
N PHE A 105 3.27 3.18 10.09
CA PHE A 105 3.57 3.13 11.51
C PHE A 105 5.02 2.68 11.73
N ASP A 106 5.67 3.29 12.71
CA ASP A 106 7.04 2.99 13.11
C ASP A 106 7.09 2.06 14.32
N ASP A 107 8.30 1.86 14.86
CA ASP A 107 8.57 0.95 15.98
C ASP A 107 7.85 1.30 17.31
N TYR A 108 7.07 2.38 17.38
CA TYR A 108 6.27 2.71 18.57
C TYR A 108 4.82 2.22 18.51
N GLY A 109 4.36 1.80 17.32
CA GLY A 109 2.96 1.43 17.11
C GLY A 109 2.00 2.61 17.25
N CYS A 110 0.72 2.30 17.44
CA CYS A 110 -0.34 3.28 17.65
C CYS A 110 -1.44 2.68 18.54
N PRO A 111 -1.68 3.25 19.74
CA PRO A 111 -2.68 2.72 20.67
C PRO A 111 -4.11 3.08 20.26
N ASP A 112 -4.32 3.95 19.29
CA ASP A 112 -5.63 4.30 18.77
C ASP A 112 -5.52 4.76 17.31
N VAL A 113 -5.90 3.88 16.38
CA VAL A 113 -5.92 4.19 14.94
C VAL A 113 -7.30 4.62 14.45
N THR A 114 -8.31 4.71 15.32
CA THR A 114 -9.71 4.87 14.91
C THR A 114 -10.02 6.21 14.25
N ALA A 115 -9.22 7.25 14.53
CA ALA A 115 -9.32 8.53 13.82
C ALA A 115 -8.77 8.47 12.39
N LEU A 116 -7.90 7.51 12.10
CA LEU A 116 -7.30 7.30 10.78
C LEU A 116 -8.09 6.27 9.96
N PHE A 117 -8.62 5.26 10.64
CA PHE A 117 -9.40 4.16 10.07
C PHE A 117 -10.66 3.95 10.93
N PRO A 118 -11.75 4.69 10.68
CA PRO A 118 -12.99 4.58 11.45
C PRO A 118 -13.58 3.17 11.35
N PRO A 119 -13.73 2.44 12.48
CA PRO A 119 -14.15 1.04 12.44
C PRO A 119 -15.64 0.88 12.13
N GLY A 120 -15.98 -0.12 11.33
CA GLY A 120 -17.38 -0.47 10.99
C GLY A 120 -18.04 0.40 9.91
N ASP A 121 -17.32 1.37 9.35
CA ASP A 121 -17.71 2.15 8.17
C ASP A 121 -16.92 1.68 6.94
N ILE A 122 -17.22 2.26 5.76
CA ILE A 122 -16.49 2.03 4.49
C ILE A 122 -14.98 2.36 4.60
N GLY A 123 -14.54 3.00 5.69
CA GLY A 123 -13.16 3.47 5.92
C GLY A 123 -12.33 2.72 6.98
N GLY A 124 -12.75 1.54 7.41
CA GLY A 124 -11.96 0.71 8.33
C GLY A 124 -10.71 0.11 7.66
N ALA A 125 -9.73 -0.37 8.44
CA ALA A 125 -8.54 -0.97 7.86
C ALA A 125 -8.82 -2.36 7.26
N SER A 126 -8.37 -2.58 6.03
CA SER A 126 -8.68 -3.78 5.23
C SER A 126 -7.45 -4.50 4.64
N SER A 127 -6.29 -3.85 4.54
CA SER A 127 -5.05 -4.49 4.10
C SER A 127 -3.81 -3.91 4.78
N LEU A 128 -2.72 -4.66 4.74
CA LEU A 128 -1.53 -4.42 5.55
C LEU A 128 -0.26 -4.84 4.81
N ILE A 129 0.79 -4.04 4.94
CA ILE A 129 2.16 -4.42 4.56
C ILE A 129 3.02 -4.34 5.81
N ILE A 130 3.75 -5.39 6.14
CA ILE A 130 4.75 -5.42 7.21
C ILE A 130 6.13 -5.63 6.59
N ASN A 131 7.04 -4.70 6.85
CA ASN A 131 8.41 -4.76 6.34
C ASN A 131 9.25 -5.80 7.11
N GLN A 132 10.28 -6.31 6.43
CA GLN A 132 11.04 -7.56 6.72
C GLN A 132 11.70 -7.73 8.10
N THR A 133 11.56 -6.79 9.03
CA THR A 133 12.39 -6.77 10.25
C THR A 133 11.65 -7.14 11.54
N LYS A 134 10.32 -6.96 11.63
CA LYS A 134 9.58 -7.21 12.88
C LYS A 134 8.18 -7.76 12.62
N LYS A 135 7.72 -8.57 13.57
CA LYS A 135 6.33 -9.00 13.65
C LYS A 135 5.49 -7.87 14.22
N TRP A 136 4.21 -7.89 13.92
CA TRP A 136 3.27 -6.85 14.35
C TRP A 136 2.03 -7.46 14.97
N GLU A 137 1.54 -6.87 16.05
CA GLU A 137 0.30 -7.25 16.72
C GLU A 137 -0.82 -6.28 16.34
N LEU A 138 -1.93 -6.85 15.86
CA LEU A 138 -3.17 -6.18 15.46
C LEU A 138 -4.23 -6.41 16.54
N PHE A 139 -4.95 -5.35 16.94
CA PHE A 139 -5.92 -5.41 18.03
C PHE A 139 -7.29 -4.87 17.62
N THR A 140 -8.36 -5.54 18.06
CA THR A 140 -9.73 -5.11 17.80
C THR A 140 -10.23 -4.01 18.74
N GLU A 141 -9.47 -3.70 19.79
CA GLU A 141 -9.75 -2.58 20.69
C GLU A 141 -8.57 -1.61 20.77
N THR A 142 -8.85 -0.39 21.22
CA THR A 142 -7.82 0.60 21.50
C THR A 142 -6.96 0.16 22.69
N GLN A 143 -5.78 0.78 22.83
CA GLN A 143 -4.84 0.55 23.92
C GLN A 143 -4.34 -0.91 23.99
N TYR A 144 -4.21 -1.58 22.83
CA TYR A 144 -3.67 -2.94 22.70
C TYR A 144 -4.50 -4.00 23.44
N LYS A 145 -5.84 -3.92 23.32
CA LYS A 145 -6.79 -4.81 23.99
C LYS A 145 -7.64 -5.59 22.98
N GLY A 146 -8.45 -6.51 23.50
CA GLY A 146 -9.39 -7.30 22.70
C GLY A 146 -8.72 -8.48 22.02
N LEU A 147 -9.28 -8.91 20.88
CA LEU A 147 -8.68 -9.96 20.06
C LEU A 147 -7.34 -9.46 19.51
N VAL A 148 -6.31 -10.27 19.66
CA VAL A 148 -4.96 -10.01 19.14
C VAL A 148 -4.62 -11.00 18.03
N LYS A 149 -4.03 -10.48 16.96
CA LYS A 149 -3.42 -11.27 15.90
C LYS A 149 -1.97 -10.80 15.71
N THR A 150 -1.03 -11.73 15.77
CA THR A 150 0.37 -11.46 15.38
C THR A 150 0.54 -11.83 13.91
N GLU A 151 1.08 -10.90 13.13
CA GLU A 151 1.47 -11.09 11.75
C GLU A 151 2.99 -11.03 11.59
N GLU A 152 3.48 -11.86 10.67
CA GLU A 152 4.87 -11.87 10.23
C GLU A 152 5.12 -10.74 9.22
N PRO A 153 6.38 -10.41 8.90
CA PRO A 153 6.67 -9.61 7.73
C PRO A 153 6.07 -10.21 6.47
N GLY A 154 5.38 -9.38 5.69
CA GLY A 154 4.59 -9.84 4.57
C GLY A 154 3.63 -8.80 4.03
N TRP A 155 3.01 -9.16 2.92
CA TRP A 155 2.02 -8.35 2.21
C TRP A 155 0.67 -9.08 2.32
N TYR A 156 -0.29 -8.41 2.95
CA TYR A 156 -1.60 -8.96 3.27
C TYR A 156 -2.66 -8.11 2.57
N ALA A 157 -3.10 -8.58 1.41
CA ALA A 157 -4.00 -7.86 0.53
C ALA A 157 -5.43 -7.84 1.08
N THR A 158 -5.82 -8.78 1.93
CA THR A 158 -7.20 -8.84 2.45
C THR A 158 -7.28 -9.23 3.93
N PRO A 159 -8.42 -8.96 4.59
CA PRO A 159 -8.68 -9.41 5.97
C PRO A 159 -8.62 -10.93 6.12
N GLU A 160 -9.02 -11.68 5.08
CA GLU A 160 -8.99 -13.15 5.06
C GLU A 160 -7.55 -13.67 5.11
N GLU A 161 -6.61 -13.03 4.41
CA GLU A 161 -5.18 -13.38 4.45
C GLU A 161 -4.59 -13.13 5.85
N MET A 162 -4.98 -12.03 6.50
CA MET A 162 -4.62 -11.72 7.89
C MET A 162 -5.37 -12.61 8.91
N LYS A 163 -6.45 -13.30 8.49
CA LYS A 163 -7.39 -13.97 9.41
C LYS A 163 -7.82 -13.05 10.56
N PHE A 164 -8.02 -11.77 10.24
CA PHE A 164 -8.40 -10.72 11.18
C PHE A 164 -9.74 -10.10 10.72
N PRO A 165 -10.67 -9.75 11.63
CA PRO A 165 -11.97 -9.23 11.21
C PRO A 165 -11.86 -7.91 10.43
N ASN A 166 -12.54 -7.82 9.28
CA ASN A 166 -12.51 -6.62 8.44
C ASN A 166 -13.01 -5.37 9.19
N ASP A 167 -12.38 -4.23 8.94
CA ASP A 167 -12.75 -2.92 9.50
C ASP A 167 -12.73 -2.87 11.05
N ARG A 168 -12.06 -3.82 11.70
CA ARG A 168 -12.00 -3.91 13.17
C ARG A 168 -10.67 -3.50 13.79
N LEU A 169 -9.66 -3.11 13.01
CA LEU A 169 -8.38 -2.68 13.58
C LEU A 169 -8.56 -1.38 14.36
N LYS A 170 -8.22 -1.39 15.65
CA LYS A 170 -8.29 -0.19 16.51
C LYS A 170 -6.99 0.17 17.19
N SER A 171 -6.05 -0.76 17.32
CA SER A 171 -4.66 -0.45 17.70
C SER A 171 -3.68 -1.46 17.13
N ILE A 172 -2.41 -1.07 17.03
CA ILE A 172 -1.37 -1.84 16.35
C ILE A 172 0.00 -1.55 16.96
N ARG A 173 0.88 -2.55 17.15
CA ARG A 173 2.25 -2.34 17.65
C ARG A 173 3.24 -3.40 17.16
N PRO A 174 4.54 -3.11 17.09
CA PRO A 174 5.54 -4.16 16.85
C PRO A 174 5.63 -5.12 18.05
N ARG A 175 6.05 -6.35 17.77
CA ARG A 175 6.35 -7.39 18.75
C ARG A 175 7.84 -7.60 18.94
#